data_AF-A0A9D0GBF5-F1
#
_entry.id   AF-A0A9D0GBF5-F1
#
_cell.length_a   1.000
_cell.length_b   1.000
_cell.length_c   1.000
_cell.angle_alpha   90.00
_cell.angle_beta   90.00
_cell.angle_gamma   90.00
#
_symmetry.space_group_name_H-M   'P 1'
#
loop_
_entity.id
_entity.type
_entity.pdbx_description
1 polymer ?
#
loop_
_entity_poly.entity_id
_entity_poly.type
_entity_poly.pdbx_seq_one_letter_code
_entity_poly.pdbx_strand_id
1 'polypeptide(L)'
;MMLPTTHGLLAIELAITLALLLWADRWLHRHLQGLMLLLTGDEELALWLYAIVLFPGVVLHELSHALMARLVGTRIGRIHVLPRRVGKRIQLG
;
A
#
# COMPACT_ATOMS: atom_id res chain seq x y z
N MET A 1 -10.00 -11.73 39.92
CA MET A 1 -10.45 -12.74 38.95
C MET A 1 -10.06 -12.23 37.57
N MET A 2 -8.96 -12.76 37.02
CA MET A 2 -8.31 -12.25 35.82
C MET A 2 -9.06 -12.74 34.58
N LEU A 3 -9.43 -11.86 33.64
CA LEU A 3 -9.89 -12.27 32.31
C LEU A 3 -8.65 -12.49 31.42
N PRO A 4 -8.29 -13.74 31.08
CA PRO A 4 -7.13 -14.03 30.22
C PRO A 4 -7.49 -13.99 28.71
N THR A 5 -8.75 -13.70 28.37
CA THR A 5 -9.31 -13.88 27.01
C THR A 5 -9.35 -12.61 26.16
N THR A 6 -9.27 -11.43 26.78
CA THR A 6 -9.36 -10.13 26.07
C THR A 6 -8.20 -9.90 25.11
N HIS A 7 -6.98 -10.31 25.48
CA HIS A 7 -5.81 -10.15 24.60
C HIS A 7 -5.91 -11.00 23.32
N GLY A 8 -6.48 -12.21 23.40
CA GLY A 8 -6.68 -13.08 22.24
C GLY A 8 -7.72 -12.50 21.27
N LEU A 9 -8.79 -11.93 21.80
CA LEU A 9 -9.83 -11.26 21.00
C LEU A 9 -9.26 -10.02 20.27
N LEU A 10 -8.53 -9.16 20.97
CA LEU A 10 -7.88 -7.99 20.36
C LEU A 10 -6.91 -8.37 19.25
N ALA A 11 -6.15 -9.46 19.43
CA ALA A 11 -5.23 -9.95 18.41
C ALA A 11 -5.97 -10.48 17.16
N ILE A 12 -7.10 -11.18 17.36
CA ILE A 12 -7.94 -11.66 16.27
C ILE A 12 -8.57 -10.48 15.52
N GLU A 13 -9.12 -9.49 16.24
CA GLU A 13 -9.68 -8.27 15.64
C GLU A 13 -8.62 -7.54 14.80
N LEU A 14 -7.43 -7.32 15.37
CA LEU A 14 -6.30 -6.71 14.67
C LEU A 14 -5.93 -7.50 13.40
N ALA A 15 -5.85 -8.83 13.50
CA ALA A 15 -5.53 -9.70 12.36
C ALA A 15 -6.59 -9.63 11.27
N ILE A 16 -7.88 -9.60 11.63
CA ILE A 16 -8.99 -9.43 10.68
C ILE A 16 -8.90 -8.07 10.01
N THR A 17 -8.68 -6.99 10.77
CA THR A 17 -8.54 -5.64 10.19
C THR A 17 -7.35 -5.57 9.24
N LEU A 18 -6.19 -6.12 9.60
CA LEU A 18 -5.01 -6.21 8.73
C LEU A 18 -5.31 -7.01 7.46
N ALA A 19 -5.98 -8.16 7.57
CA ALA A 19 -6.33 -8.99 6.43
C ALA A 19 -7.28 -8.27 5.47
N LEU A 20 -8.31 -7.60 6.00
CA LEU A 20 -9.23 -6.77 5.22
C LEU A 20 -8.51 -5.62 4.54
N LEU A 21 -7.59 -4.96 5.23
CA LEU A 21 -6.80 -3.86 4.68
C LEU A 21 -5.91 -4.34 3.53
N LEU A 22 -5.20 -5.47 3.71
CA LEU A 22 -4.37 -6.07 2.67
C LEU A 22 -5.18 -6.52 1.46
N TRP A 23 -6.39 -7.02 1.68
CA TRP A 23 -7.29 -7.40 0.60
C TRP A 23 -7.81 -6.16 -0.15
N ALA A 24 -8.26 -5.14 0.58
CA ALA A 24 -8.76 -3.88 0.02
C ALA A 24 -7.67 -3.17 -0.79
N ASP A 25 -6.45 -3.11 -0.27
CA ASP A 25 -5.27 -2.56 -0.96
C ASP A 25 -5.04 -3.25 -2.31
N ARG A 26 -4.92 -4.59 -2.31
CA ARG A 26 -4.74 -5.38 -3.54
C ARG A 26 -5.92 -5.28 -4.50
N TRP A 27 -7.14 -5.15 -3.98
CA TRP A 27 -8.34 -5.01 -4.79
C TRP A 27 -8.37 -3.63 -5.47
N LEU A 28 -8.08 -2.57 -4.71
CA LEU A 28 -8.07 -1.19 -5.15
C LEU A 28 -6.99 -0.96 -6.22
N HIS A 29 -5.75 -1.41 -5.98
CA HIS A 29 -4.66 -1.25 -6.95
C HIS A 29 -4.98 -1.92 -8.29
N ARG A 30 -5.54 -3.15 -8.26
CA ARG A 30 -5.92 -3.87 -9.49
C ARG A 30 -7.07 -3.18 -10.22
N HIS A 31 -8.09 -2.72 -9.50
CA HIS A 31 -9.23 -2.05 -10.12
C HIS A 31 -8.85 -0.67 -10.67
N LEU A 32 -8.03 0.11 -9.96
CA LEU A 32 -7.55 1.38 -10.45
C LEU A 32 -6.69 1.21 -11.69
N GLN A 33 -5.73 0.27 -11.69
CA GLN A 33 -4.93 0.00 -12.90
C GLN A 33 -5.79 -0.46 -14.07
N GLY A 34 -6.76 -1.35 -13.83
CA GLY A 34 -7.69 -1.83 -14.87
C GLY A 34 -8.60 -0.72 -15.40
N LEU A 35 -9.09 0.15 -14.51
CA LEU A 35 -9.91 1.30 -14.87
C LEU A 35 -9.10 2.32 -15.69
N MET A 36 -7.88 2.65 -15.27
CA MET A 36 -7.02 3.56 -16.02
C MET A 36 -6.69 2.97 -17.39
N LEU A 37 -6.36 1.68 -17.49
CA LEU A 37 -6.14 1.02 -18.77
C LEU A 37 -7.37 1.08 -19.67
N LEU A 38 -8.57 0.85 -19.12
CA LEU A 38 -9.82 0.90 -19.89
C LEU A 38 -10.15 2.33 -20.36
N LEU A 39 -9.84 3.35 -19.54
CA LEU A 39 -10.10 4.75 -19.85
C LEU A 39 -9.14 5.31 -20.91
N THR A 40 -7.84 5.00 -20.83
CA THR A 40 -6.85 5.53 -21.79
C THR A 40 -6.63 4.65 -22.99
N GLY A 41 -6.89 3.34 -22.92
CA GLY A 41 -6.59 2.37 -23.99
C GLY A 41 -5.09 2.17 -24.27
N ASP A 42 -4.23 2.89 -23.56
CA ASP A 42 -2.78 2.90 -23.66
C ASP A 42 -2.17 2.57 -22.28
N GLU A 43 -1.22 1.63 -22.26
CA GLU A 43 -0.65 1.15 -21.00
C GLU A 43 0.31 2.16 -20.34
N GLU A 44 0.90 3.09 -21.09
CA GLU A 44 1.82 4.10 -20.57
C GLU A 44 1.03 5.25 -19.95
N LEU A 45 0.00 5.74 -20.64
CA LEU A 45 -0.88 6.77 -20.09
C LEU A 45 -1.64 6.28 -18.85
N ALA A 46 -2.09 5.02 -18.85
CA ALA A 46 -2.73 4.40 -17.69
C ALA A 46 -1.80 4.36 -16.47
N LEU A 47 -0.51 4.07 -16.69
CA LEU A 47 0.51 4.05 -15.65
C LEU A 47 0.72 5.44 -15.04
N TRP A 48 0.85 6.47 -15.87
CA TRP A 48 1.05 7.84 -15.40
C TRP A 48 -0.16 8.37 -14.63
N LEU A 49 -1.37 8.13 -15.13
CA LEU A 49 -2.61 8.51 -14.43
C LEU A 49 -2.71 7.82 -13.07
N TYR A 50 -2.47 6.51 -13.03
CA TYR A 50 -2.43 5.74 -11.80
C TYR A 50 -1.38 6.27 -10.81
N ALA A 51 -0.18 6.58 -11.28
CA ALA A 51 0.89 7.11 -10.45
C ALA A 51 0.53 8.47 -9.87
N ILE A 52 -0.01 9.40 -10.67
CA ILE A 52 -0.39 10.74 -10.22
C ILE A 52 -1.49 10.68 -9.16
N VAL A 53 -2.51 9.82 -9.35
CA VAL A 53 -3.61 9.65 -8.40
C VAL A 53 -3.11 9.13 -7.05
N LEU A 54 -2.16 8.19 -7.06
CA LEU A 54 -1.64 7.59 -5.83
C LEU A 54 -0.43 8.33 -5.23
N PHE A 55 0.21 9.21 -5.98
CA PHE A 55 1.43 9.90 -5.57
C PHE A 55 1.30 10.62 -4.21
N PRO A 56 0.21 11.35 -3.90
CA PRO A 56 0.05 11.98 -2.58
C PRO A 56 0.09 10.95 -1.44
N GLY A 57 -0.53 9.79 -1.64
CA GLY A 57 -0.54 8.69 -0.68
C GLY A 57 0.85 8.05 -0.52
N VAL A 58 1.57 7.83 -1.62
CA VAL A 58 2.94 7.29 -1.61
C VAL A 58 3.89 8.23 -0.86
N VAL A 59 3.81 9.54 -1.08
CA VAL A 59 4.61 10.53 -0.35
C VAL A 59 4.31 10.47 1.15
N LEU A 60 3.04 10.41 1.53
CA LEU A 60 2.64 10.35 2.95
C LEU A 60 3.09 9.04 3.62
N HIS A 61 2.99 7.92 2.90
CA HIS A 61 3.47 6.61 3.34
C HIS A 61 4.97 6.64 3.62
N GLU A 62 5.75 7.17 2.67
CA GLU A 62 7.20 7.25 2.78
C GLU A 62 7.66 8.19 3.90
N LEU A 63 6.99 9.35 4.05
CA LEU A 63 7.25 10.26 5.18
C LEU A 63 6.96 9.60 6.52
N SER A 64 5.90 8.80 6.60
CA SER A 64 5.55 8.05 7.81
C SER A 64 6.60 6.99 8.13
N HIS A 65 7.12 6.30 7.10
CA HIS A 65 8.24 5.37 7.24
C HIS A 65 9.52 6.08 7.68
N ALA A 66 9.85 7.23 7.11
CA ALA A 66 11.02 8.01 7.50
C ALA A 66 10.92 8.48 8.97
N LEU A 67 9.73 8.90 9.40
CA LEU A 67 9.46 9.28 10.78
C LEU A 67 9.61 8.08 11.72
N MET A 68 9.01 6.93 11.39
CA MET A 68 9.13 5.72 12.21
C MET A 68 10.56 5.18 12.25
N ALA A 69 11.28 5.20 11.13
CA ALA A 69 12.69 4.82 11.09
C ALA A 69 13.53 5.72 12.01
N ARG A 70 13.24 7.03 12.05
CA ARG A 70 13.90 7.97 12.95
C ARG A 70 13.56 7.73 14.42
N LEU A 71 12.32 7.35 14.74
CA LEU A 71 11.90 7.02 16.11
C LEU A 71 12.51 5.70 16.61
N VAL A 72 12.59 4.68 15.75
CA VAL A 72 13.11 3.34 16.10
C VAL A 72 14.64 3.27 15.94
N GLY A 73 15.27 4.24 15.27
CA GLY A 73 16.71 4.28 15.03
C GLY A 73 17.19 3.36 13.90
N THR A 74 16.30 2.98 12.98
CA THR A 74 16.61 2.10 11.85
C THR A 74 16.92 2.89 10.58
N ARG A 75 17.63 2.28 9.63
CA ARG A 75 17.84 2.88 8.30
C ARG A 75 16.61 2.68 7.45
N ILE A 76 16.24 3.73 6.70
CA ILE A 76 15.15 3.70 5.73
C ILE A 76 15.51 2.69 4.63
N GLY A 77 14.60 1.77 4.32
CA GLY A 77 14.73 0.82 3.20
C GLY A 77 14.71 1.51 1.83
N ARG A 78 14.88 0.77 0.74
CA ARG A 78 14.80 1.34 -0.62
C ARG A 78 13.40 1.88 -0.88
N ILE A 79 13.32 3.20 -1.03
CA ILE A 79 12.13 3.98 -1.35
C ILE A 79 11.83 3.82 -2.85
N HIS A 80 10.74 3.15 -3.26
CA HIS A 80 10.31 3.09 -4.66
C HIS A 80 9.05 3.91 -4.92
N VAL A 81 9.26 5.22 -5.05
CA VAL A 81 8.21 6.22 -5.35
C VAL A 81 7.68 6.13 -6.79
N LEU A 82 8.46 5.57 -7.72
CA LEU A 82 8.04 5.43 -9.12
C LEU A 82 7.53 4.02 -9.41
N PRO A 83 6.45 3.89 -10.20
CA PRO A 83 5.96 2.60 -10.63
C PRO A 83 7.05 1.93 -11.47
N ARG A 84 7.59 0.80 -10.97
CA ARG A 84 8.46 -0.05 -11.76
C ARG A 84 7.64 -1.17 -12.35
N ARG A 85 7.69 -1.32 -13.69
CA ARG A 85 7.25 -2.55 -14.36
C ARG A 85 8.24 -3.65 -14.00
N VAL A 86 7.81 -4.63 -13.21
CA VAL A 86 8.54 -5.88 -13.02
C VAL A 86 7.75 -6.97 -13.76
N GLY A 87 8.02 -7.12 -15.06
CA GLY A 87 7.30 -8.06 -15.94
C GLY A 87 5.83 -7.67 -16.14
N LYS A 88 4.89 -8.61 -15.88
CA LYS A 88 3.42 -8.42 -16.01
C LYS A 88 2.75 -7.71 -14.82
N ARG A 89 3.51 -7.28 -13.81
CA ARG A 89 2.97 -6.61 -12.62
C ARG A 89 3.56 -5.21 -12.48
N ILE A 90 2.69 -4.25 -12.17
CA ILE A 90 3.05 -2.88 -11.84
C ILE A 90 3.15 -2.80 -10.32
N GLN A 91 4.32 -2.45 -9.81
CA GLN A 91 4.59 -2.32 -8.38
C GLN A 91 4.87 -0.85 -8.04
N LEU A 92 4.21 -0.34 -7.00
CA LEU A 92 4.49 0.93 -6.33
C LEU A 92 4.83 0.59 -4.87
N GLY A 93 5.82 1.26 -4.30
CA GLY A 93 6.31 0.99 -2.93
C GLY A 93 7.67 0.32 -2.91
#